data_AF-A0A7S2DGG6-F1
#
_entry.id   AF-A0A7S2DGG6-F1
#
_cell.length_a   1.000
_cell.length_b   1.000
_cell.length_c   1.000
_cell.angle_alpha   90.00
_cell.angle_beta   90.00
_cell.angle_gamma   90.00
#
_symmetry.space_group_name_H-M   'P 1'
#
loop_
_entity.id
_entity.type
_entity.pdbx_description
1 polymer ?
#
loop_
_entity_poly.entity_id
_entity_poly.type
_entity_poly.pdbx_seq_one_letter_code
_entity_poly.pdbx_strand_id
1 'polypeptide(L)'
;GAGAGARYEWYFRTSLDKWSAFFGMLFAFTYPVSNAWLKAASKLPPAQQLATVGSVALAALGLLWWWYTNVFQLPKLEYNATNAHFAVLPLLCYVFLRNVHPVLRRWHSPVLHEIGKSTLETYLLQHHLWLSSNAKTLLVLIPGSPKCNFLVVTLVYVVASKEMYRLTLSLRGMFLPDDGKGILAKLALL
;
A
#
# COMPACT_ATOMS: atom_id res chain seq x y z
N GLY A 1 26.27 -12.30 -7.24
CA GLY A 1 24.97 -12.35 -7.94
C GLY A 1 24.92 -11.23 -8.96
N ALA A 2 24.27 -11.43 -10.11
CA ALA A 2 24.27 -10.46 -11.22
C ALA A 2 23.93 -9.04 -10.74
N GLY A 3 24.80 -8.06 -10.99
CA GLY A 3 24.61 -6.66 -10.55
C GLY A 3 23.74 -5.81 -11.49
N ALA A 4 23.22 -6.39 -12.56
CA ALA A 4 22.38 -5.72 -13.56
C ALA A 4 21.56 -6.72 -14.41
N GLY A 5 20.54 -6.22 -15.11
CA GLY A 5 19.72 -6.98 -16.06
C GLY A 5 18.39 -7.47 -15.48
N ALA A 6 17.53 -8.03 -16.35
CA ALA A 6 16.15 -8.41 -16.00
C ALA A 6 16.05 -9.39 -14.82
N ARG A 7 17.00 -10.34 -14.69
CA ARG A 7 17.06 -11.28 -13.56
C ARG A 7 17.34 -10.58 -12.23
N TYR A 8 18.26 -9.61 -12.23
CA TYR A 8 18.55 -8.82 -11.04
C TYR A 8 17.36 -7.93 -10.67
N GLU A 9 16.73 -7.30 -11.65
CA GLU A 9 15.55 -6.47 -11.45
C GLU A 9 14.36 -7.26 -10.88
N TRP A 10 14.10 -8.45 -11.41
CA TRP A 10 13.09 -9.36 -10.86
C TRP A 10 13.40 -9.77 -9.41
N TYR A 11 14.63 -10.18 -9.13
CA TYR A 11 15.06 -10.53 -7.77
C TYR A 11 14.93 -9.34 -6.83
N PHE A 12 15.38 -8.16 -7.24
CA PHE A 12 15.32 -6.93 -6.45
C PHE A 12 13.89 -6.55 -6.07
N ARG A 13 12.97 -6.51 -7.04
CA ARG A 13 11.56 -6.17 -6.81
C ARG A 13 10.86 -7.22 -5.93
N THR A 14 11.07 -8.50 -6.22
CA THR A 14 10.47 -9.59 -5.43
C THR A 14 11.01 -9.61 -4.00
N SER A 15 12.32 -9.35 -3.81
CA SER A 15 12.94 -9.32 -2.49
C SER A 15 12.45 -8.16 -1.62
N LEU A 16 12.12 -7.01 -2.24
CA LEU A 16 11.57 -5.84 -1.54
C LEU A 16 10.17 -6.12 -0.97
N ASP A 17 9.30 -6.78 -1.75
CA ASP A 17 7.87 -6.94 -1.39
C ASP A 17 7.50 -8.33 -0.87
N LYS A 18 8.46 -9.26 -0.72
CA LYS A 18 8.22 -10.69 -0.40
C LYS A 18 7.33 -10.95 0.83
N TRP A 19 7.36 -10.07 1.83
CA TRP A 19 6.57 -10.24 3.07
C TRP A 19 5.27 -9.42 3.08
N SER A 20 5.06 -8.52 2.12
CA SER A 20 3.95 -7.57 2.12
C SER A 20 2.60 -8.28 2.16
N ALA A 21 2.40 -9.29 1.29
CA ALA A 21 1.17 -10.07 1.25
C ALA A 21 0.92 -10.84 2.56
N PHE A 22 1.97 -11.43 3.13
CA PHE A 22 1.88 -12.16 4.40
C PHE A 22 1.42 -11.25 5.55
N PHE A 23 2.02 -10.07 5.69
CA PHE A 23 1.59 -9.12 6.71
C PHE A 23 0.17 -8.61 6.48
N GLY A 24 -0.25 -8.45 5.22
CA GLY A 24 -1.63 -8.12 4.87
C GLY A 24 -2.63 -9.18 5.34
N MET A 25 -2.32 -10.46 5.13
CA MET A 25 -3.15 -11.58 5.61
C MET A 25 -3.19 -11.63 7.15
N LEU A 26 -2.05 -11.45 7.82
CA LEU A 26 -1.99 -11.41 9.28
C LEU A 26 -2.80 -10.25 9.87
N PHE A 27 -2.73 -9.07 9.24
CA PHE A 27 -3.56 -7.93 9.61
C PHE A 27 -5.05 -8.24 9.44
N ALA A 28 -5.46 -8.82 8.30
CA ALA A 28 -6.86 -9.19 8.08
C ALA A 28 -7.37 -10.21 9.12
N PHE A 29 -6.53 -11.17 9.52
CA PHE A 29 -6.84 -12.15 10.55
C PHE A 29 -7.02 -11.51 11.94
N THR A 30 -6.17 -10.55 12.30
CA THR A 30 -6.18 -9.89 13.61
C THR A 30 -7.17 -8.72 13.72
N TYR A 31 -7.62 -8.18 12.59
CA TYR A 31 -8.51 -7.01 12.51
C TYR A 31 -9.79 -7.12 13.37
N PRO A 32 -10.53 -8.25 13.40
CA PRO A 32 -11.73 -8.37 14.22
C PRO A 32 -11.46 -8.19 15.72
N VAL A 33 -10.33 -8.74 16.20
CA VAL A 33 -9.90 -8.63 17.59
C VAL A 33 -9.51 -7.19 17.92
N SER A 34 -8.70 -6.56 17.08
CA SER A 34 -8.31 -5.16 17.26
C SER A 34 -9.50 -4.20 17.24
N ASN A 35 -10.48 -4.44 16.37
CA ASN A 35 -11.71 -3.66 16.30
C ASN A 35 -12.61 -3.88 17.54
N ALA A 36 -12.70 -5.11 18.05
CA ALA A 36 -13.42 -5.40 19.28
C ALA A 36 -12.76 -4.70 20.48
N TRP A 37 -11.43 -4.69 20.56
CA TRP A 37 -10.69 -3.97 21.59
C TRP A 37 -10.94 -2.46 21.54
N LEU A 38 -10.86 -1.83 20.36
CA LEU A 38 -11.15 -0.40 20.19
C LEU A 38 -12.59 -0.05 20.62
N LYS A 39 -13.57 -0.90 20.28
CA LYS A 39 -14.97 -0.74 20.69
C LYS A 39 -15.18 -0.93 22.19
N ALA A 40 -14.39 -1.77 22.85
CA ALA A 40 -14.42 -1.93 24.29
C ALA A 40 -13.81 -0.71 24.98
N ALA A 41 -12.66 -0.24 24.50
CA ALA A 41 -11.97 0.94 25.01
C ALA A 41 -12.81 2.22 24.89
N SER A 42 -13.63 2.35 23.84
CA SER A 42 -14.51 3.52 23.66
C SER A 42 -15.72 3.57 24.61
N LYS A 43 -15.99 2.50 25.37
CA LYS A 43 -17.05 2.46 26.39
C LYS A 43 -16.56 2.84 27.79
N LEU A 44 -15.24 2.98 27.96
CA LEU A 44 -14.65 3.35 29.24
C LEU A 44 -14.92 4.82 29.59
N PRO A 45 -14.86 5.19 30.89
CA PRO A 45 -14.87 6.60 31.30
C PRO A 45 -13.77 7.41 30.57
N PRO A 46 -13.97 8.71 30.29
CA PRO A 46 -13.08 9.49 29.43
C PRO A 46 -11.59 9.45 29.83
N ALA A 47 -11.29 9.51 31.14
CA ALA A 47 -9.92 9.43 31.64
C ALA A 47 -9.28 8.06 31.38
N GLN A 48 -10.03 6.97 31.58
CA GLN A 48 -9.54 5.62 31.34
C GLN A 48 -9.42 5.33 29.84
N GLN A 49 -10.37 5.78 29.03
CA GLN A 49 -10.29 5.69 27.57
C GLN A 49 -9.04 6.40 27.05
N LEU A 50 -8.78 7.62 27.51
CA LEU A 50 -7.60 8.39 27.13
C LEU A 50 -6.31 7.68 27.55
N ALA A 51 -6.26 7.11 28.76
CA ALA A 51 -5.10 6.35 29.22
C ALA A 51 -4.88 5.07 28.39
N THR A 52 -5.93 4.28 28.14
CA THR A 52 -5.85 3.01 27.41
C THR A 52 -5.50 3.22 25.94
N VAL A 53 -6.20 4.10 25.24
CA VAL A 53 -5.95 4.32 23.80
C VAL A 53 -4.74 5.23 23.59
N GLY A 54 -4.57 6.24 24.45
CA GLY A 54 -3.44 7.17 24.40
C GLY A 54 -2.10 6.49 24.66
N SER A 55 -2.02 5.52 25.57
CA SER A 55 -0.77 4.76 25.79
C SER A 55 -0.36 3.95 24.55
N VAL A 56 -1.31 3.29 23.88
CA VAL A 56 -1.02 2.56 22.63
C VAL A 56 -0.69 3.53 21.49
N ALA A 57 -1.36 4.69 21.42
CA ALA A 57 -1.05 5.71 20.43
C ALA A 57 0.35 6.30 20.63
N LEU A 58 0.74 6.57 21.88
CA LEU A 58 2.09 7.02 22.22
C LEU A 58 3.15 5.96 21.89
N ALA A 59 2.87 4.69 22.17
CA ALA A 59 3.74 3.59 21.78
C ALA A 59 3.89 3.50 20.25
N ALA A 60 2.80 3.64 19.49
CA ALA A 60 2.83 3.66 18.03
C ALA A 60 3.63 4.86 17.48
N LEU A 61 3.49 6.05 18.08
CA LEU A 61 4.30 7.22 17.73
C LEU A 61 5.77 7.03 18.06
N GLY A 62 6.10 6.44 19.22
CA GLY A 62 7.47 6.10 19.60
C GLY A 62 8.09 5.09 18.64
N LEU A 63 7.33 4.07 18.22
CA LEU A 63 7.77 3.10 17.23
C LEU A 63 7.99 3.73 15.86
N LEU A 64 7.10 4.64 15.43
CA LEU A 64 7.24 5.38 14.19
C LEU A 64 8.47 6.30 14.22
N TRP A 65 8.72 6.97 15.35
CA TRP A 65 9.91 7.80 15.57
C TRP A 65 11.20 6.98 15.52
N TRP A 66 11.22 5.82 16.20
CA TRP A 66 12.34 4.89 16.15
C TRP A 66 12.58 4.40 14.72
N TRP A 67 11.53 3.99 14.00
CA TRP A 67 11.63 3.55 12.62
C TRP A 67 12.16 4.67 11.71
N TYR A 68 11.67 5.90 11.89
CA TYR A 68 12.13 7.06 11.13
C TYR A 68 13.64 7.29 11.34
N THR A 69 14.08 7.33 12.59
CA THR A 69 15.47 7.66 12.92
C THR A 69 16.46 6.52 12.61
N ASN A 70 16.05 5.26 12.76
CA ASN A 70 16.96 4.10 12.64
C ASN A 70 16.85 3.34 11.32
N VAL A 71 15.70 3.38 10.63
CA VAL A 71 15.46 2.62 9.41
C VAL A 71 15.31 3.55 8.20
N PHE A 72 14.42 4.53 8.26
CA PHE A 72 14.11 5.38 7.10
C PHE A 72 15.29 6.25 6.66
N GLN A 73 16.12 6.70 7.60
CA GLN A 73 17.31 7.52 7.32
C GLN A 73 18.52 6.71 6.85
N LEU A 74 18.42 5.36 6.74
CA LEU A 74 19.53 4.54 6.27
C LEU A 74 19.90 4.87 4.81
N PRO A 75 21.18 4.73 4.44
CA PRO A 75 21.58 4.80 3.04
C PRO A 75 20.79 3.83 2.17
N LYS A 76 20.50 4.23 0.93
CA LYS A 76 19.63 3.49 0.00
C LYS A 76 19.88 1.97 -0.05
N LEU A 77 21.14 1.55 -0.05
CA LEU A 77 21.50 0.12 -0.15
C LEU A 77 21.12 -0.65 1.12
N GLU A 78 21.40 -0.09 2.30
CA GLU A 78 21.06 -0.68 3.59
C GLU A 78 19.55 -0.65 3.84
N TYR A 79 18.89 0.45 3.46
CA TYR A 79 17.44 0.55 3.49
C TYR A 79 16.79 -0.53 2.63
N ASN A 80 17.24 -0.72 1.38
CA ASN A 80 16.67 -1.74 0.49
C ASN A 80 16.84 -3.17 1.04
N ALA A 81 17.91 -3.44 1.80
CA ALA A 81 18.14 -4.74 2.42
C ALA A 81 17.19 -5.01 3.60
N THR A 82 16.78 -3.96 4.32
CA THR A 82 16.00 -4.06 5.56
C THR A 82 14.51 -3.77 5.36
N ASN A 83 14.14 -3.00 4.33
CA ASN A 83 12.79 -2.50 4.06
C ASN A 83 11.73 -3.61 4.06
N ALA A 84 12.03 -4.77 3.47
CA ALA A 84 11.09 -5.88 3.37
C ALA A 84 10.52 -6.34 4.73
N HIS A 85 11.24 -6.11 5.84
CA HIS A 85 10.83 -6.48 7.19
C HIS A 85 10.20 -5.30 7.95
N PHE A 86 10.76 -4.09 7.79
CA PHE A 86 10.37 -2.94 8.59
C PHE A 86 9.31 -2.04 7.95
N ALA A 87 9.02 -2.18 6.65
CA ALA A 87 8.00 -1.39 5.95
C ALA A 87 6.59 -1.54 6.53
N VAL A 88 6.30 -2.66 7.21
CA VAL A 88 5.01 -2.92 7.86
C VAL A 88 4.77 -2.02 9.08
N LEU A 89 5.83 -1.58 9.77
CA LEU A 89 5.72 -0.79 10.98
C LEU A 89 5.01 0.56 10.77
N PRO A 90 5.46 1.45 9.85
CA PRO A 90 4.78 2.71 9.62
C PRO A 90 3.33 2.51 9.14
N LEU A 91 3.05 1.45 8.39
CA LEU A 91 1.71 1.11 7.92
C LEU A 91 0.78 0.77 9.10
N LEU A 92 1.18 -0.14 10.00
CA LEU A 92 0.38 -0.51 11.16
C LEU A 92 0.18 0.66 12.12
N CYS A 93 1.23 1.45 12.35
CA CYS A 93 1.14 2.66 13.17
C CYS A 93 0.14 3.66 12.56
N TYR A 94 0.22 3.91 11.26
CA TYR A 94 -0.71 4.79 10.56
C TYR A 94 -2.16 4.30 10.66
N VAL A 95 -2.41 3.01 10.39
CA VAL A 95 -3.75 2.42 10.45
C VAL A 95 -4.32 2.55 11.87
N PHE A 96 -3.52 2.26 12.89
CA PHE A 96 -3.95 2.41 14.28
C PHE A 96 -4.27 3.87 14.61
N LEU A 97 -3.30 4.78 14.43
CA LEU A 97 -3.44 6.21 14.77
C LEU A 97 -4.61 6.86 14.03
N ARG A 98 -4.85 6.48 12.78
CA ARG A 98 -6.00 6.97 12.00
C ARG A 98 -7.35 6.53 12.57
N ASN A 99 -7.40 5.36 13.20
CA ASN A 99 -8.64 4.77 13.74
C ASN A 99 -8.86 5.03 15.25
N VAL A 100 -7.86 5.59 15.95
CA VAL A 100 -7.92 5.91 17.38
C VAL A 100 -9.07 6.86 17.74
N HIS A 101 -9.34 7.87 16.90
CA HIS A 101 -10.35 8.89 17.19
C HIS A 101 -11.39 9.03 16.06
N PRO A 102 -12.70 9.16 16.36
CA PRO A 102 -13.74 9.29 15.34
C PRO A 102 -13.54 10.43 14.36
N VAL A 103 -12.93 11.54 14.78
CA VAL A 103 -12.63 12.67 13.88
C VAL A 103 -11.55 12.29 12.87
N LEU A 104 -10.47 11.64 13.30
CA LEU A 104 -9.35 11.29 12.42
C LEU A 104 -9.75 10.32 11.29
N ARG A 105 -10.65 9.38 11.58
CA ARG A 105 -11.16 8.43 10.58
C ARG A 105 -12.18 9.03 9.60
N ARG A 106 -12.87 10.12 9.98
CA ARG A 106 -13.91 10.75 9.14
C ARG A 106 -13.32 11.52 7.96
N TRP A 107 -12.21 12.22 8.20
CA TRP A 107 -11.59 13.07 7.18
C TRP A 107 -10.64 12.29 6.29
N HIS A 108 -10.86 12.37 4.98
CA HIS A 108 -9.98 11.82 3.96
C HIS A 108 -10.00 12.69 2.71
N SER A 109 -8.93 12.64 1.92
CA SER A 109 -8.90 13.27 0.61
C SER A 109 -9.61 12.36 -0.40
N PRO A 110 -10.68 12.82 -1.06
CA PRO A 110 -11.35 12.03 -2.09
C PRO A 110 -10.42 11.68 -3.25
N VAL A 111 -9.51 12.59 -3.60
CA VAL A 111 -8.53 12.37 -4.69
C VAL A 111 -7.58 11.23 -4.35
N LEU A 112 -7.00 11.24 -3.15
CA LEU A 112 -6.10 10.17 -2.71
C LEU A 112 -6.84 8.85 -2.53
N HIS A 113 -8.11 8.89 -2.13
CA HIS A 113 -8.97 7.71 -2.05
C HIS A 113 -9.17 7.07 -3.43
N GLU A 114 -9.50 7.86 -4.44
CA GLU A 114 -9.67 7.34 -5.81
C GLU A 114 -8.37 6.80 -6.41
N ILE A 115 -7.23 7.49 -6.20
CA ILE A 115 -5.91 6.99 -6.64
C ILE A 115 -5.56 5.70 -5.91
N GLY A 116 -5.85 5.62 -4.61
CA GLY A 116 -5.60 4.44 -3.79
C GLY A 116 -6.33 3.19 -4.27
N LYS A 117 -7.56 3.35 -4.81
CA LYS A 117 -8.33 2.21 -5.36
C LYS A 117 -7.65 1.54 -6.56
N SER A 118 -7.05 2.34 -7.45
CA SER A 118 -6.36 1.85 -8.65
C SER A 118 -4.84 1.78 -8.48
N THR A 119 -4.33 1.79 -7.24
CA THR A 119 -2.90 1.91 -6.95
C THR A 119 -2.09 0.75 -7.53
N LEU A 120 -2.66 -0.46 -7.56
CA LEU A 120 -2.00 -1.64 -8.10
C LEU A 120 -1.78 -1.51 -9.61
N GLU A 121 -2.82 -1.13 -10.35
CA GLU A 121 -2.77 -0.94 -11.80
C GLU A 121 -1.88 0.25 -12.16
N THR A 122 -1.94 1.31 -11.37
CA THR A 122 -1.06 2.49 -11.45
C THR A 122 0.41 2.03 -11.29
N TYR A 123 0.72 1.28 -10.22
CA TYR A 123 2.07 0.75 -9.97
C TYR A 123 2.60 -0.16 -11.09
N LEU A 124 1.78 -0.98 -11.72
CA LEU A 124 2.20 -1.84 -12.83
C LEU A 124 2.39 -1.04 -14.12
N LEU A 125 1.42 -0.20 -14.48
CA LEU A 125 1.42 0.54 -15.75
C LEU A 125 2.47 1.65 -15.80
N GLN A 126 3.03 2.10 -14.67
CA GLN A 126 4.05 3.13 -14.67
C GLN A 126 5.26 2.72 -15.52
N HIS A 127 5.59 1.42 -15.56
CA HIS A 127 6.72 0.89 -16.34
C HIS A 127 6.39 0.63 -17.81
N HIS A 128 5.12 0.70 -18.20
CA HIS A 128 4.68 0.39 -19.55
C HIS A 128 4.24 1.63 -20.32
N LEU A 129 3.66 2.62 -19.63
CA LEU A 129 3.07 3.80 -20.25
C LEU A 129 3.70 5.12 -19.80
N TRP A 130 4.17 5.20 -18.54
CA TRP A 130 4.72 6.47 -18.02
C TRP A 130 6.23 6.56 -18.24
N LEU A 131 6.96 5.51 -17.87
CA LEU A 131 8.42 5.51 -17.85
C LEU A 131 9.00 4.81 -19.07
N SER A 132 10.15 5.32 -19.52
CA SER A 132 10.99 4.76 -20.56
C SER A 132 12.39 4.43 -20.02
N SER A 133 13.21 3.75 -20.82
CA SER A 133 14.61 3.42 -20.51
C SER A 133 14.80 2.73 -19.15
N ASN A 134 14.00 1.69 -18.87
CA ASN A 134 14.01 0.94 -17.59
C ASN A 134 13.79 1.83 -16.37
N ALA A 135 12.69 2.58 -16.36
CA ALA A 135 12.29 3.46 -15.26
C ALA A 135 13.23 4.66 -14.99
N LYS A 136 14.05 5.05 -15.98
CA LYS A 136 15.02 6.16 -15.81
C LYS A 136 14.54 7.48 -16.40
N THR A 137 13.66 7.45 -17.39
CA THR A 137 13.18 8.65 -18.09
C THR A 137 11.67 8.61 -18.26
N LEU A 138 11.07 9.78 -18.48
CA LEU A 138 9.66 9.87 -18.86
C LEU A 138 9.50 9.55 -20.35
N LEU A 139 8.37 8.94 -20.72
CA LEU A 139 7.96 8.84 -22.11
C LEU A 139 7.85 10.25 -22.72
N VAL A 140 8.34 10.43 -23.95
CA VAL A 140 8.29 11.72 -24.66
C VAL A 140 7.31 11.59 -25.83
N LEU A 141 6.15 12.24 -25.68
CA LEU A 141 5.11 12.39 -26.70
C LEU A 141 5.18 13.77 -27.38
N ILE A 142 5.55 14.82 -26.63
CA ILE A 142 5.67 16.19 -27.16
C ILE A 142 7.14 16.64 -27.04
N PRO A 143 7.92 16.64 -28.13
CA PRO A 143 9.26 17.18 -28.14
C PRO A 143 9.26 18.69 -27.84
N GLY A 144 10.25 19.18 -27.10
CA GLY A 144 10.48 20.62 -26.89
C GLY A 144 9.71 21.29 -25.74
N SER A 145 8.68 20.64 -25.15
CA SER A 145 7.98 21.17 -23.96
C SER A 145 7.84 20.11 -22.85
N PRO A 146 8.81 20.03 -21.91
CA PRO A 146 8.82 19.01 -20.86
C PRO A 146 7.58 19.05 -19.94
N LYS A 147 7.06 20.24 -19.64
CA LYS A 147 5.88 20.42 -18.76
C LYS A 147 4.60 19.90 -19.43
N CYS A 148 4.40 20.26 -20.70
CA CYS A 148 3.25 19.78 -21.47
C CYS A 148 3.35 18.27 -21.69
N ASN A 149 4.54 17.77 -21.99
CA ASN A 149 4.78 16.33 -22.11
C ASN A 149 4.43 15.58 -20.82
N PHE A 150 4.93 16.06 -19.66
CA PHE A 150 4.62 15.46 -18.36
C PHE A 150 3.11 15.43 -18.11
N LEU A 151 2.40 16.53 -18.36
CA LEU A 151 0.96 16.61 -18.16
C LEU A 151 0.22 15.59 -19.05
N VAL A 152 0.52 15.56 -20.34
CA VAL A 152 -0.15 14.67 -21.31
C VAL A 152 0.13 13.20 -21.00
N VAL A 153 1.39 12.84 -20.76
CA VAL A 153 1.77 11.45 -20.42
C VAL A 153 1.10 11.01 -19.11
N THR A 154 1.06 11.88 -18.11
CA THR A 154 0.37 11.60 -16.83
C THR A 154 -1.13 11.38 -17.04
N LEU A 155 -1.79 12.21 -17.86
CA LEU A 155 -3.21 12.07 -18.15
C LEU A 155 -3.51 10.74 -18.86
N VAL A 156 -2.76 10.41 -19.91
CA VAL A 156 -2.90 9.14 -20.63
C VAL A 156 -2.70 7.95 -19.69
N TYR A 157 -1.65 8.01 -18.86
CA TYR A 157 -1.35 6.99 -17.87
C TYR A 157 -2.49 6.81 -16.85
N VAL A 158 -2.99 7.88 -16.25
CA VAL A 158 -4.07 7.79 -15.23
C VAL A 158 -5.35 7.24 -15.85
N VAL A 159 -5.70 7.64 -17.07
CA VAL A 159 -6.88 7.11 -17.77
C VAL A 159 -6.71 5.62 -18.05
N ALA A 160 -5.55 5.20 -18.57
CA ALA A 160 -5.27 3.79 -18.83
C ALA A 160 -5.32 2.95 -17.55
N SER A 161 -4.78 3.45 -16.42
CA SER A 161 -4.86 2.76 -15.12
C SER A 161 -6.29 2.59 -14.63
N LYS A 162 -7.18 3.58 -14.86
CA LYS A 162 -8.59 3.47 -14.50
C LYS A 162 -9.34 2.45 -15.35
N GLU A 163 -9.08 2.40 -16.65
CA GLU A 163 -9.70 1.38 -17.52
C GLU A 163 -9.19 -0.02 -17.17
N MET A 164 -7.89 -0.17 -16.91
CA MET A 164 -7.31 -1.44 -16.46
C MET A 164 -7.96 -1.91 -15.15
N TYR A 165 -8.13 -1.02 -14.18
CA TYR A 165 -8.79 -1.32 -12.92
C TYR A 165 -10.22 -1.85 -13.11
N ARG A 166 -11.00 -1.26 -14.03
CA ARG A 166 -12.35 -1.75 -14.37
C ARG A 166 -12.32 -3.15 -14.97
N LEU A 167 -11.37 -3.41 -15.86
CA LEU A 167 -11.19 -4.74 -16.47
C LEU A 167 -10.78 -5.77 -15.41
N THR A 168 -9.84 -5.45 -14.53
CA THR A 168 -9.44 -6.31 -13.40
C THR A 168 -10.62 -6.67 -12.51
N LEU A 169 -11.46 -5.68 -12.15
CA LEU A 169 -12.65 -5.93 -11.34
C LEU A 169 -13.70 -6.78 -12.06
N SER A 170 -13.93 -6.52 -13.34
CA SER A 170 -14.87 -7.31 -14.15
C SER A 170 -14.41 -8.76 -14.26
N LEU A 171 -13.11 -8.96 -14.49
CA LEU A 171 -12.48 -10.27 -14.54
C LEU A 171 -12.59 -10.99 -13.19
N ARG A 172 -12.26 -10.31 -12.09
CA ARG A 172 -12.44 -10.83 -10.73
C ARG A 172 -13.87 -11.34 -10.52
N GLY A 173 -14.89 -10.56 -10.88
CA GLY A 173 -16.29 -10.95 -10.72
C GLY A 173 -16.70 -12.18 -11.55
N MET A 174 -16.06 -12.42 -12.69
CA MET A 174 -16.30 -13.63 -13.49
C MET A 174 -15.65 -14.88 -12.89
N PHE A 175 -14.42 -14.75 -12.38
CA PHE A 175 -13.66 -15.90 -11.89
C PHE A 175 -13.98 -16.28 -10.44
N LEU A 176 -14.13 -15.29 -9.56
CA LEU A 176 -14.34 -15.50 -8.13
C LEU A 176 -15.81 -15.23 -7.76
N PRO A 177 -16.60 -16.27 -7.46
CA PRO A 177 -17.98 -16.09 -6.99
C PRO A 177 -17.97 -15.38 -5.62
N ASP A 178 -18.99 -14.58 -5.33
CA ASP A 178 -19.08 -13.84 -4.06
C ASP A 178 -19.42 -14.76 -2.86
N ASP A 179 -19.82 -16.02 -3.12
CA ASP A 179 -20.08 -17.04 -2.11
C ASP A 179 -18.79 -17.73 -1.64
N GLY A 180 -18.50 -17.66 -0.34
CA GLY A 180 -17.31 -18.28 0.26
C GLY A 180 -17.19 -19.79 0.03
N LYS A 181 -18.32 -20.52 -0.06
CA LYS A 181 -18.34 -21.95 -0.43
C LYS A 181 -17.99 -22.18 -1.90
N GLY A 182 -18.43 -21.28 -2.79
CA GLY A 182 -18.12 -21.30 -4.22
C GLY A 182 -16.65 -20.98 -4.50
N ILE A 183 -16.04 -20.12 -3.70
CA ILE A 183 -14.60 -19.83 -3.78
C ILE A 183 -13.77 -21.07 -3.45
N LEU A 184 -14.08 -21.75 -2.33
CA LEU A 184 -13.37 -22.96 -1.93
C LEU A 184 -13.53 -24.09 -2.95
N ALA A 185 -14.71 -24.25 -3.53
CA ALA A 185 -14.96 -25.26 -4.57
C ALA A 185 -14.15 -24.98 -5.85
N LYS A 186 -14.05 -23.71 -6.30
CA LYS A 186 -13.24 -23.35 -7.47
C LYS A 186 -11.73 -23.41 -7.21
N LEU A 187 -11.28 -23.08 -6.00
CA LEU A 187 -9.87 -23.21 -5.63
C LEU A 187 -9.42 -24.66 -5.49
N ALA A 188 -10.32 -25.57 -5.11
CA ALA A 188 -10.03 -27.00 -5.07
C ALA A 188 -9.97 -27.66 -6.46
N LEU A 189 -10.48 -26.98 -7.49
CA LEU A 189 -10.44 -27.44 -8.89
C LEU A 189 -9.23 -26.93 -9.68
N LEU A 190 -8.48 -25.97 -9.14
CA LEU A 190 -7.22 -25.43 -9.67
C LEU A 190 -6.02 -26.19 -9.10
#